data_AF-A0A8T4ZP12-F1
#
_entry.id   AF-A0A8T4ZP12-F1
#
_cell.length_a   1.000
_cell.length_b   1.000
_cell.length_c   1.000
_cell.angle_alpha   90.00
_cell.angle_beta   90.00
_cell.angle_gamma   90.00
#
_symmetry.space_group_name_H-M   'P 1'
#
loop_
_entity.id
_entity.type
_entity.pdbx_description
1 polymer ?
#
loop_
_entity_poly.entity_id
_entity_poly.type
_entity_poly.pdbx_seq_one_letter_code
_entity_poly.pdbx_strand_id
1 'polypeptide(L)'
;MPIIDGRYEAKLSTTYTTVEEGVEAIKRKLQKSRRVRISNVPMELLGQLMPLLKEKDLKVILPLGEKPSDELKQLGEVATTKAKLYVDFKGKEAFSGSVSFSDIIFNILWLDNEIFNISTMEYTKCVKCLLDTFEGGWRYSEKW
;
A
#
# COMPACT_ATOMS: atom_id res chain seq x y z
N MET A 1 18.62 11.51 -6.39
CA MET A 1 18.41 12.17 -5.08
C MET A 1 18.32 13.65 -5.40
N PRO A 2 17.20 14.32 -5.11
CA PRO A 2 17.12 15.74 -5.35
C PRO A 2 18.14 16.45 -4.45
N ILE A 3 18.90 17.37 -5.05
CA ILE A 3 19.72 18.33 -4.32
C ILE A 3 18.84 19.58 -4.21
N ILE A 4 18.41 19.89 -3.00
CA ILE A 4 17.61 21.08 -2.70
C ILE A 4 18.53 21.99 -1.89
N ASP A 5 18.74 23.21 -2.38
CA ASP A 5 19.62 24.21 -1.76
C ASP A 5 21.02 23.67 -1.38
N GLY A 6 21.61 22.87 -2.27
CA GLY A 6 22.94 22.28 -2.07
C GLY A 6 22.99 21.12 -1.09
N ARG A 7 21.85 20.62 -0.60
CA ARG A 7 21.75 19.49 0.34
C ARG A 7 21.05 18.31 -0.30
N TYR A 8 21.53 17.11 0.04
CA TYR A 8 20.80 15.89 -0.29
C TYR A 8 19.57 15.77 0.61
N GLU A 9 18.39 15.72 0.00
CA GLU A 9 17.15 15.49 0.73
C GLU A 9 16.58 14.08 0.45
N ALA A 10 16.16 13.41 1.51
CA ALA A 10 15.51 12.12 1.47
C ALA A 10 14.30 12.14 2.40
N LYS A 11 13.11 12.16 1.81
CA LYS A 11 11.84 12.13 2.55
C LYS A 11 11.45 10.68 2.83
N LEU A 12 11.84 10.21 4.01
CA LEU A 12 11.70 8.81 4.41
C LEU A 12 10.33 8.50 5.01
N SER A 13 9.71 9.45 5.69
CA SER A 13 8.37 9.27 6.24
C SER A 13 7.66 10.62 6.30
N THR A 14 6.45 10.68 5.77
CA THR A 14 5.52 11.79 6.01
C THR A 14 4.24 11.21 6.56
N THR A 15 3.95 11.46 7.83
CA THR A 15 2.70 11.00 8.45
C THR A 15 1.62 12.04 8.20
N TYR A 16 0.45 11.59 7.72
CA TYR A 16 -0.71 12.46 7.60
C TYR A 16 -1.31 12.77 8.97
N THR A 17 -1.88 13.96 9.13
CA THR A 17 -2.48 14.39 10.39
C THR A 17 -3.71 13.55 10.71
N THR A 18 -4.53 13.28 9.71
CA THR A 18 -5.70 12.40 9.82
C THR A 18 -5.68 11.26 8.80
N VAL A 19 -6.46 10.22 9.07
CA VAL A 19 -6.61 9.07 8.17
C VAL A 19 -7.28 9.50 6.87
N GLU A 20 -8.29 10.36 6.94
CA GLU A 20 -9.04 10.86 5.80
C GLU A 20 -8.14 11.61 4.83
N GLU A 21 -7.25 12.47 5.35
CA GLU A 21 -6.25 13.18 4.54
C GLU A 21 -5.35 12.19 3.78
N GLY A 22 -4.91 11.12 4.48
CA GLY A 22 -4.09 10.08 3.89
C GLY A 22 -4.82 9.28 2.81
N VAL A 23 -6.07 8.89 3.06
CA VAL A 23 -6.92 8.18 2.10
C VAL A 23 -7.17 9.04 0.86
N GLU A 24 -7.49 10.32 1.03
CA GLU A 24 -7.67 11.25 -0.09
C GLU A 24 -6.38 11.47 -0.88
N ALA A 25 -5.22 11.49 -0.20
CA ALA A 25 -3.93 11.53 -0.87
C ALA A 25 -3.66 10.27 -1.70
N ILE A 26 -4.00 9.08 -1.20
CA ILE A 26 -3.93 7.82 -1.96
C ILE A 26 -4.82 7.92 -3.21
N LYS A 27 -6.09 8.30 -3.05
CA LYS A 27 -7.04 8.44 -4.18
C LYS A 27 -6.53 9.42 -5.24
N ARG A 28 -6.03 10.60 -4.84
CA ARG A 28 -5.44 11.59 -5.75
C ARG A 28 -4.23 11.04 -6.52
N LYS A 29 -3.35 10.28 -5.84
CA LYS A 29 -2.20 9.65 -6.51
C LYS A 29 -2.65 8.54 -7.46
N LEU A 30 -3.65 7.77 -7.06
CA LEU A 30 -4.18 6.64 -7.82
C LEU A 30 -4.74 7.07 -9.17
N GLN A 31 -5.48 8.19 -9.21
CA GLN A 31 -6.03 8.78 -10.43
C GLN A 31 -4.96 9.08 -11.49
N LYS A 32 -3.75 9.46 -11.06
CA LYS A 32 -2.64 9.87 -11.95
C LYS A 32 -1.67 8.74 -12.29
N SER A 33 -1.86 7.56 -11.70
CA SER A 33 -0.88 6.47 -11.74
C SER A 33 -1.40 5.29 -12.55
N ARG A 34 -0.55 4.72 -13.41
CA ARG A 34 -0.89 3.54 -14.23
C ARG A 34 -0.62 2.22 -13.50
N ARG A 35 0.55 2.09 -12.89
CA ARG A 35 0.98 0.89 -12.14
C ARG A 35 0.71 1.08 -10.66
N VAL A 36 0.05 0.09 -10.05
CA VAL A 36 -0.34 0.10 -8.64
C VAL A 36 -0.08 -1.27 -8.04
N ARG A 37 0.51 -1.30 -6.85
CA ARG A 37 0.73 -2.52 -6.07
C ARG A 37 0.11 -2.32 -4.69
N ILE A 38 -0.86 -3.12 -4.33
CA ILE A 38 -1.57 -3.02 -3.04
C ILE A 38 -1.25 -4.26 -2.22
N SER A 39 -0.86 -4.10 -0.96
CA SER A 39 -0.50 -5.22 -0.09
C SER A 39 -1.08 -5.03 1.30
N ASN A 40 -1.74 -6.07 1.82
CA ASN A 40 -2.17 -6.21 3.21
C ASN A 40 -2.91 -4.98 3.76
N VAL A 41 -3.79 -4.38 2.95
CA VAL A 41 -4.63 -3.23 3.35
C VAL A 41 -5.98 -3.73 3.88
N PRO A 42 -6.64 -3.00 4.79
CA PRO A 42 -8.00 -3.34 5.23
C PRO A 42 -8.95 -3.47 4.04
N MET A 43 -9.89 -4.42 4.13
CA MET A 43 -10.86 -4.66 3.06
C MET A 43 -11.78 -3.44 2.82
N GLU A 44 -12.11 -2.69 3.87
CA GLU A 44 -12.89 -1.45 3.75
C GLU A 44 -12.15 -0.39 2.92
N LEU A 45 -10.86 -0.18 3.18
CA LEU A 45 -10.06 0.75 2.39
C LEU A 45 -9.93 0.27 0.94
N LEU A 46 -9.70 -1.03 0.72
CA LEU A 46 -9.65 -1.58 -0.63
C LEU A 46 -10.94 -1.30 -1.40
N GLY A 47 -12.10 -1.50 -0.76
CA GLY A 47 -13.42 -1.17 -1.33
C GLY A 47 -13.55 0.29 -1.75
N GLN A 48 -13.03 1.24 -0.94
CA GLN A 48 -13.01 2.66 -1.30
C GLN A 48 -12.11 2.98 -2.50
N LEU A 49 -11.04 2.20 -2.71
CA LEU A 49 -10.09 2.40 -3.80
C LEU A 49 -10.51 1.72 -5.10
N MET A 50 -11.25 0.60 -5.03
CA MET A 50 -11.67 -0.21 -6.18
C MET A 50 -12.24 0.58 -7.38
N PRO A 51 -13.13 1.58 -7.19
CA PRO A 51 -13.67 2.36 -8.32
C PRO A 51 -12.59 3.07 -9.14
N LEU A 52 -11.46 3.40 -8.51
CA LEU A 52 -10.34 4.11 -9.12
C LEU A 52 -9.27 3.15 -9.69
N LEU A 53 -9.46 1.84 -9.60
CA LEU A 53 -8.46 0.84 -10.02
C LEU A 53 -8.66 0.30 -11.45
N LYS A 54 -9.78 0.64 -12.10
CA LYS A 54 -10.10 0.18 -13.46
C LYS A 54 -8.98 0.52 -14.45
N GLU A 55 -8.67 -0.43 -15.33
CA GLU A 55 -7.70 -0.31 -16.44
C GLU A 55 -6.25 -0.01 -15.99
N LYS A 56 -5.92 -0.24 -14.72
CA LYS A 56 -4.56 -0.08 -14.21
C LYS A 56 -3.76 -1.37 -14.32
N ASP A 57 -2.44 -1.24 -14.41
CA ASP A 57 -1.53 -2.36 -14.13
C ASP A 57 -1.57 -2.60 -12.61
N LEU A 58 -2.46 -3.48 -12.19
CA LEU A 58 -2.79 -3.75 -10.79
C LEU A 58 -2.36 -5.16 -10.37
N LYS A 59 -1.69 -5.22 -9.21
CA LYS A 59 -1.57 -6.45 -8.42
C LYS A 59 -1.98 -6.16 -6.98
N VAL A 60 -2.79 -7.06 -6.40
CA VAL A 60 -3.27 -6.95 -5.02
C VAL A 60 -2.90 -8.19 -4.22
N ILE A 61 -2.20 -8.01 -3.11
CA ILE A 61 -1.98 -9.06 -2.09
C ILE A 61 -2.91 -8.74 -0.92
N LEU A 62 -3.96 -9.54 -0.76
CA LEU A 62 -4.93 -9.42 0.31
C LEU A 62 -4.34 -9.83 1.68
N PRO A 63 -4.93 -9.34 2.79
CA PRO A 63 -4.61 -9.80 4.14
C PRO A 63 -4.78 -11.30 4.35
N LEU A 64 -4.11 -11.84 5.36
CA LEU A 64 -4.14 -13.27 5.66
C LEU A 64 -5.58 -13.74 5.95
N GLY A 65 -6.00 -14.82 5.29
CA GLY A 65 -7.34 -15.39 5.45
C GLY A 65 -8.43 -14.77 4.57
N GLU A 66 -8.14 -13.65 3.91
CA GLU A 66 -9.08 -13.00 2.99
C GLU A 66 -9.16 -13.70 1.64
N LYS A 67 -10.35 -13.65 1.04
CA LYS A 67 -10.62 -14.18 -0.31
C LYS A 67 -11.00 -13.03 -1.25
N PRO A 68 -10.53 -13.04 -2.49
CA PRO A 68 -10.92 -12.03 -3.47
C PRO A 68 -12.39 -12.17 -3.88
N SER A 69 -13.07 -11.04 -4.01
CA SER A 69 -14.35 -10.96 -4.71
C SER A 69 -14.16 -11.10 -6.22
N ASP A 70 -15.21 -11.49 -6.94
CA ASP A 70 -15.17 -11.59 -8.41
C ASP A 70 -14.92 -10.23 -9.06
N GLU A 71 -15.47 -9.15 -8.49
CA GLU A 71 -15.19 -7.78 -8.94
C GLU A 71 -13.70 -7.45 -8.85
N LEU A 72 -13.03 -7.82 -7.74
CA LEU A 72 -11.61 -7.55 -7.58
C LEU A 72 -10.76 -8.35 -8.58
N LYS A 73 -11.12 -9.60 -8.88
CA LYS A 73 -10.45 -10.42 -9.89
C LYS A 73 -10.56 -9.84 -11.30
N GLN A 74 -11.63 -9.09 -11.59
CA GLN A 74 -11.79 -8.41 -12.88
C GLN A 74 -10.93 -7.14 -12.99
N LEU A 75 -10.49 -6.55 -11.87
CA LEU A 75 -9.67 -5.33 -11.85
C LEU A 75 -8.18 -5.59 -12.09
N GLY A 76 -7.68 -6.78 -11.74
CA GLY A 76 -6.26 -7.13 -11.88
C GLY A 76 -5.90 -8.45 -11.23
N GLU A 77 -4.60 -8.75 -11.17
CA GLU A 77 -4.14 -10.00 -10.53
C GLU A 77 -4.31 -9.90 -9.01
N VAL A 78 -4.84 -10.96 -8.39
CA VAL A 78 -5.05 -11.01 -6.94
C VAL A 78 -4.36 -12.21 -6.33
N ALA A 79 -3.84 -12.00 -5.13
CA ALA A 79 -3.25 -13.04 -4.31
C ALA A 79 -3.64 -12.81 -2.84
N THR A 80 -3.52 -13.84 -2.00
CA THR A 80 -3.66 -13.71 -0.55
C THR A 80 -2.31 -13.99 0.11
N THR A 81 -1.89 -13.11 1.04
CA THR A 81 -0.64 -13.34 1.77
C THR A 81 -0.73 -14.60 2.62
N LYS A 82 0.38 -15.34 2.72
CA LYS A 82 0.57 -16.43 3.67
C LYS A 82 1.38 -16.00 4.91
N ALA A 83 1.91 -14.77 4.88
CA ALA A 83 2.72 -14.20 5.95
C ALA A 83 1.89 -13.22 6.79
N LYS A 84 2.09 -13.27 8.11
CA LYS A 84 1.58 -12.26 9.04
C LYS A 84 2.53 -11.06 9.02
N LEU A 85 2.08 -9.92 8.49
CA LEU A 85 2.85 -8.68 8.42
C LEU A 85 2.33 -7.70 9.48
N TYR A 86 3.11 -7.47 10.52
CA TYR A 86 2.70 -6.66 11.67
C TYR A 86 3.82 -5.76 12.17
N VAL A 87 3.44 -4.76 12.96
CA VAL A 87 4.32 -3.84 13.67
C VAL A 87 3.82 -3.66 15.10
N ASP A 88 4.71 -3.37 16.04
CA ASP A 88 4.31 -2.80 17.33
C ASP A 88 3.96 -1.32 17.12
N PHE A 89 2.72 -0.97 17.43
CA PHE A 89 2.25 0.40 17.43
C PHE A 89 1.65 0.74 18.79
N LYS A 90 2.39 1.55 19.56
CA LYS A 90 2.00 1.98 20.91
C LYS A 90 1.70 0.80 21.84
N GLY A 91 2.49 -0.27 21.77
CA GLY A 91 2.32 -1.47 22.60
C GLY A 91 1.18 -2.38 22.16
N LYS A 92 0.65 -2.20 20.94
CA LYS A 92 -0.31 -3.09 20.30
C LYS A 92 0.26 -3.63 19.00
N GLU A 93 0.00 -4.90 18.73
CA GLU A 93 0.30 -5.50 17.44
C GLU A 93 -0.71 -5.00 16.40
N ALA A 94 -0.25 -4.24 15.41
CA ALA A 94 -1.06 -3.74 14.30
C ALA A 94 -0.55 -4.31 12.98
N PHE A 95 -1.44 -4.56 12.04
CA PHE A 95 -1.05 -4.96 10.68
C PHE A 95 -0.42 -3.79 9.93
N SER A 96 0.56 -4.11 9.09
CA SER A 96 1.19 -3.16 8.19
C SER A 96 0.89 -3.52 6.74
N GLY A 97 0.24 -2.60 6.03
CA GLY A 97 -0.05 -2.69 4.61
C GLY A 97 0.53 -1.52 3.83
N SER A 98 0.40 -1.57 2.51
CA SER A 98 0.85 -0.49 1.64
C SER A 98 0.07 -0.36 0.33
N VAL A 99 -0.03 0.86 -0.17
CA VAL A 99 -0.36 1.18 -1.57
C VAL A 99 0.87 1.80 -2.21
N SER A 100 1.46 1.09 -3.16
CA SER A 100 2.76 1.41 -3.75
C SER A 100 2.64 1.84 -5.21
N PHE A 101 3.31 2.95 -5.53
CA PHE A 101 3.48 3.50 -6.86
C PHE A 101 4.98 3.52 -7.22
N SER A 102 5.32 3.94 -8.43
CA SER A 102 6.72 3.94 -8.91
C SER A 102 7.65 4.89 -8.14
N ASP A 103 7.10 5.93 -7.51
CA ASP A 103 7.83 7.04 -6.90
C ASP A 103 7.46 7.30 -5.44
N ILE A 104 6.38 6.70 -4.94
CA ILE A 104 5.88 6.89 -3.58
C ILE A 104 5.19 5.62 -3.09
N ILE A 105 5.33 5.35 -1.79
CA ILE A 105 4.60 4.28 -1.11
C ILE A 105 3.81 4.90 0.03
N PHE A 106 2.54 4.55 0.12
CA PHE A 106 1.70 4.84 1.26
C PHE A 106 1.71 3.63 2.18
N ASN A 107 2.25 3.78 3.38
CA ASN A 107 2.23 2.75 4.42
C ASN A 107 0.97 2.96 5.27
N ILE A 108 0.26 1.87 5.58
CA ILE A 108 -1.02 1.88 6.27
C ILE A 108 -0.91 0.95 7.48
N LEU A 109 -1.06 1.50 8.68
CA LEU A 109 -1.13 0.74 9.92
C LEU A 109 -2.58 0.59 10.35
N TRP A 110 -2.99 -0.65 10.66
CA TRP A 110 -4.40 -0.94 10.93
C TRP A 110 -4.60 -2.15 11.85
N LEU A 111 -5.77 -2.23 12.49
CA LEU A 111 -6.22 -3.36 13.31
C LEU A 111 -7.75 -3.42 13.27
N ASP A 112 -8.33 -4.62 13.17
CA ASP A 112 -9.80 -4.82 13.18
C ASP A 112 -10.56 -3.89 12.19
N ASN A 113 -9.97 -3.65 11.02
CA ASN A 113 -10.39 -2.71 9.97
C ASN A 113 -10.26 -1.20 10.30
N GLU A 114 -9.87 -0.83 11.51
CA GLU A 114 -9.53 0.56 11.85
C GLU A 114 -8.12 0.90 11.37
N ILE A 115 -7.97 2.00 10.63
CA ILE A 115 -6.66 2.53 10.25
C ILE A 115 -6.18 3.46 11.35
N PHE A 116 -5.02 3.17 11.91
CA PHE A 116 -4.37 4.03 12.92
C PHE A 116 -3.52 5.12 12.30
N ASN A 117 -2.86 4.81 11.17
CA ASN A 117 -1.91 5.73 10.58
C ASN A 117 -1.73 5.49 9.09
N ILE A 118 -1.57 6.59 8.34
CA ILE A 118 -1.09 6.57 6.98
C ILE A 118 0.16 7.45 6.91
N SER A 119 1.21 6.93 6.28
CA SER A 119 2.44 7.68 6.03
C SER A 119 2.98 7.44 4.62
N THR A 120 3.90 8.30 4.15
CA THR A 120 4.53 8.16 2.84
C THR A 120 6.03 7.97 2.89
N MET A 121 6.55 7.10 2.03
CA MET A 121 7.98 6.98 1.69
C MET A 121 8.16 7.48 0.25
N GLU A 122 8.93 8.55 0.06
CA GLU A 122 9.16 9.16 -1.27
C GLU A 122 10.63 9.02 -1.71
N TYR A 123 11.50 8.54 -0.83
CA TYR A 123 12.89 8.29 -1.19
C TYR A 123 13.00 7.13 -2.19
N THR A 124 13.38 7.45 -3.42
CA THR A 124 13.36 6.50 -4.55
C THR A 124 14.07 5.18 -4.30
N LYS A 125 15.19 5.16 -3.54
CA LYS A 125 15.86 3.89 -3.22
C LYS A 125 15.00 3.00 -2.32
N CYS A 126 14.38 3.57 -1.29
CA CYS A 126 13.46 2.84 -0.41
C CYS A 126 12.20 2.41 -1.16
N VAL A 127 11.65 3.27 -2.02
CA VAL A 127 10.50 2.92 -2.86
C VAL A 127 10.81 1.70 -3.74
N LYS A 128 11.94 1.70 -4.43
CA LYS A 128 12.37 0.55 -5.26
C LYS A 128 12.55 -0.72 -4.43
N CYS A 129 13.25 -0.62 -3.31
CA CYS A 129 13.48 -1.77 -2.41
C CYS A 129 12.16 -2.37 -1.88
N LEU A 130 11.20 -1.53 -1.52
CA LEU A 130 9.90 -1.98 -1.04
C LEU A 130 9.01 -2.52 -2.17
N LEU A 131 9.13 -2.00 -3.40
CA LEU A 131 8.50 -2.62 -4.57
C LEU A 131 9.08 -4.00 -4.86
N ASP A 132 10.39 -4.20 -4.72
CA ASP A 132 11.00 -5.53 -4.86
C ASP A 132 10.52 -6.48 -3.75
N THR A 133 10.36 -5.95 -2.53
CA THR A 133 9.76 -6.69 -1.41
C THR A 133 8.31 -7.12 -1.73
N PHE A 134 7.53 -6.24 -2.37
CA PHE A 134 6.19 -6.60 -2.86
C PHE A 134 6.26 -7.77 -3.85
N GLU A 135 7.16 -7.74 -4.84
CA GLU A 135 7.26 -8.83 -5.83
C GLU A 135 7.72 -10.15 -5.17
N GLY A 136 8.55 -10.07 -4.14
CA GLY A 136 8.87 -11.21 -3.27
C GLY A 136 7.63 -11.75 -2.56
N GLY A 137 6.89 -10.89 -1.87
CA GLY A 137 5.62 -11.25 -1.22
C GLY A 137 4.61 -11.84 -2.21
N TRP A 138 4.54 -11.27 -3.42
CA TRP A 138 3.72 -11.78 -4.51
C TRP A 138 4.10 -13.21 -4.84
N ARG A 139 5.38 -13.52 -5.05
CA ARG A 139 5.84 -14.86 -5.42
C ARG A 139 5.42 -15.94 -4.42
N TYR A 140 5.38 -15.63 -3.13
CA TYR A 140 5.06 -16.59 -2.06
C TYR A 140 3.58 -16.57 -1.62
N SER A 141 2.79 -15.66 -2.17
CA SER A 141 1.35 -15.56 -1.89
C SER A 141 0.54 -16.61 -2.65
N GLU A 142 -0.64 -16.94 -2.14
CA GLU A 142 -1.61 -17.80 -2.81
C GLU A 142 -2.27 -17.06 -3.98
N LYS A 143 -2.30 -17.66 -5.18
CA LYS A 143 -2.87 -17.05 -6.40
C LYS A 143 -4.31 -17.47 -6.60
N TRP A 144 -5.10 -16.59 -7.20
CA TRP A 144 -6.53 -16.76 -7.46
C TRP A 144 -6.90 -16.55 -8.93
#